data_AF-A0A8S1BSE5-F1
#
_entry.id   AF-A0A8S1BSE5-F1
#
_cell.length_a   1.000
_cell.length_b   1.000
_cell.length_c   1.000
_cell.angle_alpha   90.00
_cell.angle_beta   90.00
_cell.angle_gamma   90.00
#
_symmetry.space_group_name_H-M   'P 1'
#
loop_
_entity.id
_entity.type
_entity.pdbx_description
1 polymer ?
#
loop_
_entity_poly.entity_id
_entity_poly.type
_entity_poly.pdbx_seq_one_letter_code
_entity_poly.pdbx_strand_id
1 'polypeptide(L)'
;MLMAEAVSRVAARTAGKEAAATEAFAVALRRLPAAVADNAGYDSADLIARLRAHHAQGELTMGLDMQNGRVGDMKKLGVTESYVVKRQVLVSAAEAAEMILRVDNILKSAPRRRGPDRRPC
;
A
#
# COMPACT_ATOMS: atom_id res chain seq x y z
N MET A 1 6.99 1.03 6.02
CA MET A 1 8.11 1.77 5.41
C MET A 1 9.29 0.88 5.05
N LEU A 2 9.73 -0.02 5.94
CA LEU A 2 10.81 -0.99 5.66
C LEU A 2 10.72 -1.72 4.30
N MET A 3 9.55 -2.24 3.94
CA MET A 3 9.37 -2.94 2.66
C MET A 3 9.56 -1.99 1.47
N ALA A 4 9.10 -0.73 1.58
CA ALA A 4 9.32 0.27 0.54
C ALA A 4 10.81 0.59 0.38
N GLU A 5 11.57 0.71 1.46
CA GLU A 5 13.02 0.93 1.39
C GLU A 5 13.77 -0.27 0.83
N ALA A 6 13.37 -1.49 1.20
CA ALA A 6 13.92 -2.71 0.62
C ALA A 6 13.71 -2.72 -0.91
N VAL A 7 12.50 -2.42 -1.37
CA VAL A 7 12.18 -2.35 -2.80
C VAL A 7 12.93 -1.20 -3.49
N SER A 8 13.04 -0.02 -2.89
CA SER A 8 13.82 1.09 -3.44
C SER A 8 15.30 0.75 -3.61
N ARG A 9 15.89 -0.02 -2.68
CA ARG A 9 17.28 -0.49 -2.82
C ARG A 9 17.44 -1.49 -3.96
N VAL A 10 16.44 -2.33 -4.20
CA VAL A 10 16.41 -3.23 -5.35
C VAL A 10 16.28 -2.43 -6.65
N ALA A 11 15.36 -1.46 -6.71
CA ALA A 11 15.18 -0.58 -7.86
C ALA A 11 16.48 0.11 -8.28
N ALA A 12 17.29 0.59 -7.33
CA ALA A 12 18.58 1.23 -7.59
C ALA A 12 19.64 0.30 -8.21
N ARG A 13 19.48 -1.02 -8.06
CA ARG A 13 20.37 -2.04 -8.64
C ARG A 13 19.84 -2.62 -9.95
N THR A 14 18.54 -2.45 -10.21
CA THR A 14 17.89 -2.91 -11.43
C THR A 14 18.16 -1.93 -12.57
N ALA A 15 18.50 -2.42 -13.76
CA ALA A 15 18.72 -1.61 -14.94
C ALA A 15 17.47 -1.55 -15.84
N GLY A 16 17.32 -0.44 -16.57
CA GLY A 16 16.29 -0.31 -17.60
C GLY A 16 14.88 -0.04 -17.05
N LYS A 17 13.87 -0.45 -17.82
CA LYS A 17 12.45 -0.12 -17.55
C LYS A 17 11.90 -0.78 -16.28
N GLU A 18 12.48 -1.91 -15.88
CA GLU A 18 12.10 -2.63 -14.66
C GLU A 18 12.40 -1.83 -13.40
N ALA A 19 13.43 -0.98 -13.42
CA ALA A 19 13.77 -0.09 -12.32
C ALA A 19 12.62 0.87 -12.00
N ALA A 20 12.00 1.45 -13.03
CA ALA A 20 10.87 2.37 -12.87
C ALA A 20 9.63 1.66 -12.29
N ALA A 21 9.33 0.44 -12.73
CA ALA A 21 8.24 -0.35 -12.18
C ALA A 21 8.49 -0.73 -10.71
N THR A 22 9.73 -1.11 -10.39
CA THR A 22 10.15 -1.44 -9.01
C THR A 22 10.06 -0.21 -8.10
N GLU A 23 10.48 0.96 -8.58
CA GLU A 23 10.36 2.22 -7.85
C GLU A 23 8.89 2.61 -7.63
N ALA A 24 8.04 2.45 -8.64
CA ALA A 24 6.60 2.66 -8.51
C ALA A 24 5.97 1.75 -7.45
N PHE A 25 6.40 0.50 -7.34
CA PHE A 25 5.95 -0.41 -6.28
C PHE A 25 6.38 0.09 -4.88
N ALA A 26 7.60 0.61 -4.75
CA ALA A 26 8.04 1.25 -3.50
C ALA A 26 7.21 2.50 -3.15
N VAL A 27 6.82 3.31 -4.13
CA VAL A 27 5.90 4.44 -3.93
C VAL A 27 4.53 3.95 -3.46
N ALA A 28 3.98 2.90 -4.07
CA ALA A 28 2.69 2.32 -3.67
C ALA A 28 2.69 1.84 -2.22
N LEU A 29 3.76 1.17 -1.77
CA LEU A 29 3.92 0.77 -0.37
C LEU A 29 3.98 1.95 0.60
N ARG A 30 4.49 3.12 0.18
CA ARG A 30 4.49 4.36 0.98
C ARG A 30 3.10 4.99 1.07
N ARG A 31 2.20 4.71 0.13
CA ARG A 31 0.84 5.25 0.16
C ARG A 31 0.01 4.69 1.32
N LEU A 32 0.30 3.48 1.79
CA LEU A 32 -0.38 2.87 2.93
C LEU A 32 -0.29 3.73 4.21
N PRO A 33 0.92 4.05 4.73
CA PRO A 33 1.03 4.92 5.90
C PRO A 33 0.59 6.36 5.59
N ALA A 34 0.74 6.85 4.35
CA ALA A 34 0.23 8.17 3.97
C ALA A 34 -1.29 8.26 4.12
N ALA A 35 -2.03 7.24 3.67
CA ALA A 35 -3.47 7.17 3.83
C ALA A 35 -3.91 7.13 5.30
N VAL A 36 -3.13 6.47 6.17
CA VAL A 36 -3.39 6.48 7.63
C VAL A 36 -3.24 7.89 8.20
N ALA A 37 -2.18 8.62 7.81
CA ALA A 37 -1.97 10.00 8.25
C ALA A 37 -3.02 10.97 7.69
N ASP A 38 -3.37 10.82 6.40
CA ASP A 38 -4.42 11.61 5.72
C ASP A 38 -5.77 11.43 6.44
N ASN A 39 -6.15 10.18 6.73
CA ASN A 39 -7.40 9.87 7.44
C ASN A 39 -7.41 10.39 8.89
N ALA A 40 -6.24 10.51 9.52
CA ALA A 40 -6.10 11.09 10.85
C ALA A 40 -6.09 12.63 10.83
N GLY A 41 -6.07 13.26 9.65
CA GLY A 41 -6.09 14.72 9.50
C GLY A 41 -4.74 15.40 9.69
N TYR A 42 -3.63 14.65 9.66
CA TYR A 42 -2.28 15.19 9.76
C TYR A 42 -1.64 15.42 8.38
N ASP A 43 -0.57 16.22 8.34
CA ASP A 43 0.26 16.36 7.14
C ASP A 43 1.02 15.05 6.86
N SER A 44 0.48 14.26 5.93
CA SER A 44 1.07 12.99 5.53
C SER A 44 2.40 13.15 4.81
N ALA A 45 2.63 14.26 4.10
CA ALA A 45 3.89 14.48 3.38
C ALA A 45 5.06 14.63 4.37
N ASP A 46 4.87 15.47 5.40
CA ASP A 46 5.86 15.68 6.45
C ASP A 46 6.09 14.41 7.29
N LEU A 47 5.01 13.75 7.74
CA LEU A 47 5.14 12.53 8.56
C LEU A 47 5.82 11.38 7.82
N ILE A 48 5.54 11.20 6.52
CA ILE A 48 6.20 10.18 5.71
C ILE A 48 7.66 10.53 5.46
N ALA A 49 7.99 11.80 5.23
CA ALA A 49 9.36 12.25 5.07
C ALA A 49 10.20 11.99 6.34
N ARG A 50 9.66 12.35 7.51
CA ARG A 50 10.29 12.07 8.82
C ARG A 50 10.45 10.57 9.05
N LEU A 51 9.40 9.78 8.81
CA LEU A 51 9.45 8.34 8.98
C LEU A 51 10.50 7.67 8.09
N ARG A 52 10.67 8.18 6.85
CA ARG A 52 11.74 7.74 5.94
C ARG A 52 13.12 8.08 6.48
N ALA A 53 13.31 9.28 7.04
CA ALA A 53 14.59 9.68 7.62
C ALA A 53 15.00 8.74 8.78
N HIS A 54 14.06 8.39 9.66
CA HIS A 54 14.30 7.45 10.74
C HIS A 54 14.67 6.04 10.24
N HIS A 55 13.93 5.52 9.26
CA HIS A 55 14.20 4.18 8.71
C HIS A 55 15.53 4.14 7.94
N ALA A 56 15.89 5.21 7.24
CA ALA A 56 17.20 5.37 6.60
C ALA A 56 18.37 5.40 7.59
N GLN A 57 18.15 5.83 8.84
CA GLN A 57 19.12 5.78 9.93
C GLN A 57 19.24 4.40 10.59
N GLY A 58 18.45 3.41 10.14
CA GLY A 58 18.45 2.05 10.66
C GLY A 58 17.44 1.81 11.79
N GLU A 59 16.58 2.78 12.11
CA GLU A 59 15.56 2.63 13.15
C GLU A 59 14.34 1.85 12.63
N LEU A 60 14.40 0.52 12.71
CA LEU A 60 13.41 -0.35 12.08
C LEU A 60 12.03 -0.36 12.77
N THR A 61 11.95 0.04 14.04
CA THR A 61 10.71 -0.03 14.84
C THR A 61 9.87 1.23 14.76
N MET A 62 10.36 2.28 14.09
CA MET A 62 9.63 3.54 13.98
C MET A 62 8.38 3.39 13.09
N GLY A 63 7.33 4.09 13.45
CA GLY A 63 6.06 4.12 12.72
C GLY A 63 5.30 5.41 12.98
N LEU A 64 4.02 5.42 12.65
CA LEU A 64 3.15 6.58 12.80
C LEU A 64 2.38 6.50 14.12
N ASP A 65 2.64 7.43 15.03
CA ASP A 65 1.85 7.65 16.24
C ASP A 65 0.74 8.66 15.93
N MET A 66 -0.46 8.14 15.67
CA MET A 66 -1.63 8.95 15.30
C MET A 66 -2.36 9.56 16.49
N GLN A 67 -1.98 9.23 17.74
CA GLN A 67 -2.53 9.92 18.90
C GLN A 67 -1.88 11.29 19.10
N ASN A 68 -0.58 11.37 18.82
CA ASN A 68 0.23 12.59 19.00
C ASN A 68 0.63 13.26 17.69
N GLY A 69 0.26 12.70 16.53
CA GLY A 69 0.61 13.24 15.21
C GLY A 69 2.10 13.28 14.94
N ARG A 70 2.85 12.25 15.36
CA ARG A 70 4.33 12.19 15.24
C ARG A 70 4.83 10.82 14.83
N VAL A 71 6.13 10.74 14.55
CA VAL A 71 6.82 9.45 14.35
C VAL A 71 7.20 8.90 15.72
N GLY A 72 6.89 7.63 15.99
CA GLY A 72 7.10 6.99 17.28
C GLY A 72 7.48 5.52 17.16
N ASP A 73 8.06 4.96 18.22
CA ASP A 73 8.47 3.55 18.26
C ASP A 73 7.24 2.64 18.47
N MET A 74 6.90 1.87 17.44
CA MET A 74 5.72 1.00 17.45
C MET A 74 5.84 -0.13 18.48
N LYS A 75 7.07 -0.57 18.78
CA LYS A 75 7.31 -1.63 19.79
C LYS A 75 6.99 -1.12 21.19
N LYS A 76 7.36 0.12 21.50
CA LYS A 76 7.05 0.78 22.80
C LYS A 76 5.58 1.12 22.93
N LEU A 77 4.94 1.49 21.82
CA LEU A 77 3.50 1.78 21.76
C LEU A 77 2.63 0.50 21.74
N GLY A 78 3.24 -0.69 21.69
CA GLY A 78 2.51 -1.97 21.68
C GLY A 78 1.77 -2.26 20.37
N VAL A 79 2.06 -1.52 19.30
CA VAL A 79 1.43 -1.71 17.98
C VAL A 79 2.15 -2.83 17.26
N THR A 80 1.57 -4.03 17.29
CA THR A 80 2.10 -5.23 16.61
C THR A 80 1.02 -5.87 15.76
N GLU A 81 1.44 -6.48 14.65
CA GLU A 81 0.54 -7.14 13.71
C GLU A 81 1.08 -8.53 13.37
N SER A 82 0.19 -9.44 12.98
CA SER A 82 0.59 -10.78 12.54
C SER A 82 1.39 -10.72 11.24
N TYR A 83 2.52 -11.41 11.23
CA TYR A 83 3.35 -11.58 10.03
C TYR A 83 2.54 -12.18 8.87
N VAL A 84 1.67 -13.16 9.16
CA VAL A 84 0.87 -13.86 8.15
C VAL A 84 -0.04 -12.87 7.42
N VAL A 85 -0.65 -11.93 8.15
CA VAL A 85 -1.51 -10.89 7.57
C VAL A 85 -0.72 -10.00 6.63
N LYS A 86 0.44 -9.47 7.06
CA LYS A 86 1.26 -8.59 6.20
C LYS A 86 1.77 -9.30 4.96
N ARG A 87 2.18 -10.56 5.09
CA ARG A 87 2.61 -11.39 3.95
C ARG A 87 1.46 -11.60 2.98
N GLN A 88 0.28 -11.97 3.47
CA GLN A 88 -0.87 -12.26 2.60
C GLN A 88 -1.36 -11.01 1.86
N VAL A 89 -1.42 -9.86 2.54
CA VAL A 89 -1.82 -8.58 1.92
C VAL A 89 -0.91 -8.25 0.74
N LEU A 90 0.40 -8.45 0.88
CA LEU A 90 1.37 -8.21 -0.18
C LEU A 90 1.18 -9.14 -1.38
N VAL A 91 1.07 -10.45 -1.12
CA VAL A 91 0.93 -11.47 -2.17
C VAL A 91 -0.38 -11.25 -2.94
N SER A 92 -1.50 -11.14 -2.24
CA SER A 92 -2.81 -10.98 -2.87
C SER A 92 -2.93 -9.67 -3.64
N ALA A 93 -2.34 -8.56 -3.14
CA ALA A 93 -2.36 -7.29 -3.87
C ALA A 93 -1.50 -7.35 -5.15
N ALA A 94 -0.35 -8.00 -5.10
CA ALA A 94 0.52 -8.17 -6.26
C ALA A 94 -0.13 -9.07 -7.34
N GLU A 95 -0.72 -10.20 -6.93
CA GLU A 95 -1.48 -11.07 -7.84
C GLU A 95 -2.66 -10.34 -8.48
N ALA A 96 -3.41 -9.55 -7.70
CA ALA A 96 -4.52 -8.75 -8.22
C ALA A 96 -4.05 -7.69 -9.24
N ALA A 97 -2.94 -6.99 -8.95
CA ALA A 97 -2.37 -6.02 -9.86
C ALA A 97 -1.91 -6.68 -11.17
N GLU A 98 -1.22 -7.83 -11.09
CA GLU A 98 -0.81 -8.59 -12.27
C GLU A 98 -2.02 -9.04 -13.10
N MET A 99 -3.07 -9.57 -12.46
CA MET A 99 -4.30 -9.97 -13.16
C MET A 99 -4.91 -8.81 -13.94
N ILE A 100 -4.98 -7.62 -13.35
CA ILE A 100 -5.57 -6.43 -14.00
C ILE A 100 -4.68 -5.92 -15.13
N LEU A 101 -3.36 -5.79 -14.88
CA LEU A 101 -2.42 -5.26 -15.87
C LEU A 101 -2.29 -6.14 -17.12
N ARG A 102 -2.59 -7.44 -17.00
CA ARG A 102 -2.59 -8.38 -18.13
C ARG A 102 -3.84 -8.29 -19.01
N VAL A 103 -4.90 -7.62 -18.56
CA VAL A 103 -6.14 -7.47 -19.35
C VAL A 103 -5.94 -6.40 -20.40
N ASP A 104 -6.01 -6.79 -21.67
CA ASP A 104 -5.98 -5.86 -22.81
C ASP A 104 -7.39 -5.38 -23.20
N ASN A 105 -8.42 -6.23 -23.04
CA ASN A 105 -9.79 -5.89 -23.41
C ASN A 105 -10.85 -6.54 -22.52
N ILE A 106 -11.97 -5.84 -22.28
CA ILE A 106 -13.10 -6.30 -21.47
C ILE A 106 -14.37 -6.26 -22.32
N LEU A 107 -14.86 -7.44 -22.71
CA LEU A 107 -16.13 -7.59 -23.42
C LEU A 107 -17.25 -7.91 -22.43
N LYS A 108 -18.25 -7.02 -22.34
CA LYS A 108 -19.43 -7.20 -21.47
C LYS A 108 -20.64 -7.59 -22.31
N SER A 109 -21.27 -8.72 -22.00
CA SER A 109 -22.53 -9.13 -22.62
C SER A 109 -23.68 -8.22 -22.19
N ALA A 110 -24.69 -8.06 -23.05
CA ALA A 110 -25.88 -7.30 -22.71
C ALA A 110 -26.58 -7.90 -21.47
N PRO A 111 -27.03 -7.07 -20.51
CA PRO A 111 -27.74 -7.55 -19.34
C PRO A 111 -29.05 -8.22 -19.77
N ARG A 112 -29.45 -9.27 -19.04
CA ARG A 112 -30.73 -9.95 -19.27
C ARG A 112 -31.86 -8.92 -19.15
N ARG A 113 -32.68 -8.78 -20.19
CA ARG A 113 -33.88 -7.92 -20.13
C ARG A 113 -34.81 -8.47 -19.04
N ARG A 114 -35.12 -7.66 -18.03
CA ARG A 114 -36.16 -7.99 -17.05
C ARG A 114 -37.51 -7.87 -17.74
N GLY A 115 -38.28 -8.96 -17.75
CA GLY A 115 -39.68 -8.90 -18.15
C GLY A 115 -40.51 -8.11 -17.14
N PRO A 116 -41.71 -7.62 -17.51
CA PRO A 116 -42.61 -7.00 -16.55
C PRO A 116 -42.90 -7.95 -15.38
N ASP A 117 -42.87 -7.43 -14.16
CA ASP A 117 -43.21 -8.22 -12.97
C ASP A 117 -44.69 -8.62 -13.06
N ARG A 118 -44.95 -9.93 -13.13
CA ARG A 118 -46.30 -10.51 -13.24
C ARG A 118 -46.84 -10.98 -11.88
N ARG A 119 -46.19 -10.63 -10.78
CA ARG A 119 -46.70 -10.95 -9.44
C ARG A 119 -47.99 -10.17 -9.18
N PRO A 120 -49.10 -10.82 -8.82
CA PRO A 120 -50.27 -10.12 -8.30
C PRO A 120 -49.89 -9.44 -6.97
N CYS A 121 -50.31 -8.19 -6.81
CA CYS A 121 -50.25 -7.46 -5.55
C CYS A 121 -51.24 -8.02 -4.53
#